data_AF-G9XII5-F1
#
_entry.id   AF-G9XII5-F1
#
_cell.length_a   1.000
_cell.length_b   1.000
_cell.length_c   1.000
_cell.angle_alpha   90.00
_cell.angle_beta   90.00
_cell.angle_gamma   90.00
#
_symmetry.space_group_name_H-M   'P 1'
#
loop_
_entity.id
_entity.type
_entity.pdbx_description
1 polymer ?
#
loop_
_entity_poly.entity_id
_entity_poly.type
_entity_poly.pdbx_seq_one_letter_code
_entity_poly.pdbx_strand_id
1 'polypeptide(L)' 'MRKRQNSAYFHRMISICCLDTAYTELGTEVLVLWGEPGTRQKKIRAKVARYPYNNVLRNESTDVAALPKAQPLK' A
#
# COMPACT_ATOMS: atom_id res chain seq x y z
N MET A 1 -5.70 -9.73 -10.79
CA MET A 1 -6.40 -8.71 -9.99
C MET A 1 -6.08 -7.33 -10.58
N ARG A 2 -7.09 -6.54 -10.98
CA ARG A 2 -6.93 -5.33 -11.82
C ARG A 2 -7.60 -4.09 -11.19
N LYS A 3 -7.49 -3.93 -9.87
CA LYS A 3 -8.04 -2.76 -9.17
C LYS A 3 -6.98 -1.69 -9.07
N ARG A 4 -7.24 -0.56 -9.74
CA ARG A 4 -6.45 0.68 -9.69
C ARG A 4 -7.41 1.78 -9.30
N GLN A 5 -7.02 2.62 -8.34
CA GLN A 5 -7.86 3.69 -7.84
C GLN A 5 -7.00 4.92 -7.57
N ASN A 6 -7.52 6.08 -7.94
CA ASN A 6 -6.94 7.33 -7.49
C ASN A 6 -7.45 7.63 -6.07
N SER A 7 -6.54 7.73 -5.11
CA SER A 7 -6.89 8.17 -3.77
C SER A 7 -6.80 9.70 -3.70
N ALA A 8 -7.93 10.35 -3.43
CA ALA A 8 -7.96 11.79 -3.20
C ALA A 8 -7.13 12.20 -1.97
N TYR A 9 -7.24 11.43 -0.87
CA TYR A 9 -6.53 11.72 0.38
C TYR A 9 -5.00 11.66 0.22
N PHE A 10 -4.50 10.62 -0.45
CA PHE A 10 -3.06 10.45 -0.64
C PHE A 10 -2.51 11.13 -1.89
N HIS A 11 -3.39 11.67 -2.75
CA HIS A 11 -3.07 12.21 -4.07
C HIS A 11 -2.21 11.25 -4.92
N ARG A 12 -2.54 9.95 -4.87
CA ARG A 12 -1.77 8.88 -5.50
C ARG A 12 -2.67 7.89 -6.22
N MET A 13 -2.20 7.41 -7.37
CA MET A 13 -2.73 6.22 -8.03
C MET A 13 -2.22 4.99 -7.29
N ILE A 14 -3.14 4.18 -6.73
CA ILE A 14 -2.84 2.99 -5.94
C ILE A 14 -3.43 1.78 -6.66
N SER A 15 -2.68 0.66 -6.67
CA SER A 15 -3.16 -0.63 -7.15
C SER A 15 -2.89 -1.72 -6.13
N ILE A 16 -3.86 -2.61 -5.94
CA ILE A 16 -3.68 -3.83 -5.14
C ILE A 16 -3.31 -4.97 -6.09
N CYS A 17 -2.20 -5.65 -5.79
CA CYS A 17 -1.70 -6.76 -6.58
C CYS A 17 -1.01 -7.79 -5.70
N CYS A 18 -0.89 -9.01 -6.23
CA CYS A 18 0.00 -10.02 -5.68
C CYS A 18 1.33 -9.93 -6.43
N LEU A 19 2.44 -10.04 -5.69
CA LEU A 19 3.79 -10.06 -6.23
C LEU A 19 4.45 -11.37 -5.83
N ASP A 20 5.45 -11.78 -6.60
CA ASP A 20 6.38 -12.82 -6.16
C ASP A 20 7.15 -12.32 -4.94
N THR A 21 7.36 -13.20 -3.96
CA THR A 21 8.15 -13.00 -2.74
C THR A 21 9.50 -12.31 -2.97
N ALA A 22 10.16 -12.57 -4.10
CA ALA A 22 11.42 -11.90 -4.44
C ALA A 22 11.30 -10.36 -4.60
N TYR A 23 10.08 -9.83 -4.77
CA TYR A 23 9.82 -8.41 -4.98
C TYR A 23 8.87 -7.81 -3.94
N THR A 24 8.62 -8.47 -2.80
CA THR A 24 7.66 -7.98 -1.78
C THR A 24 8.26 -6.98 -0.79
N GLU A 25 9.57 -6.73 -0.84
CA GLU A 25 10.23 -5.75 0.02
C GLU A 25 9.63 -4.35 -0.16
N LEU A 26 9.30 -3.70 0.97
CA LEU A 26 8.71 -2.37 0.96
C LEU A 26 9.68 -1.35 0.33
N GLY A 27 9.16 -0.50 -0.55
CA GLY A 27 9.93 0.52 -1.27
C GLY A 27 10.55 0.02 -2.57
N THR A 28 10.56 -1.29 -2.83
CA THR A 28 11.04 -1.88 -4.10
C THR A 28 10.33 -1.23 -5.28
N GLU A 29 11.11 -0.84 -6.29
CA GLU A 29 10.56 -0.27 -7.51
C GLU A 29 10.17 -1.38 -8.49
N VAL A 30 8.93 -1.33 -8.96
CA VAL A 30 8.36 -2.28 -9.92
C VAL A 30 7.73 -1.53 -11.09
N LEU A 31 7.59 -2.21 -12.23
CA LEU A 31 6.94 -1.65 -13.41
C LEU A 31 5.56 -2.27 -13.59
N VAL A 32 4.53 -1.43 -13.58
CA VAL A 32 3.15 -1.82 -13.89
C VAL A 32 2.89 -1.54 -15.36
N LEU A 33 2.54 -2.59 -16.11
CA LEU A 33 2.11 -2.44 -17.50
C LEU A 33 0.66 -1.93 -17.54
N TRP A 34 0.49 -0.73 -18.11
CA TRP A 34 -0.79 -0.06 -18.21
C TRP A 34 -1.31 -0.07 -19.65
N GLY A 35 -2.44 -0.74 -19.86
CA GLY A 35 -3.06 -0.96 -21.16
C GLY A 35 -3.48 -2.42 -21.31
N GLU A 36 -4.09 -2.76 -22.43
CA GLU A 36 -4.45 -4.14 -22.77
C GLU A 36 -3.55 -4.68 -23.88
N PRO A 37 -3.36 -6.01 -23.98
CA PRO A 37 -2.71 -6.62 -25.14
C PRO A 37 -3.33 -6.13 -26.46
N GLY A 38 -2.51 -5.81 -27.45
CA GLY A 38 -2.98 -5.27 -28.74
C GLY A 38 -3.36 -3.78 -28.74
N THR A 39 -3.32 -3.10 -27.58
CA THR A 39 -3.51 -1.65 -27.48
C THR A 39 -2.21 -0.96 -27.08
N ARG A 40 -2.19 0.38 -27.10
CA ARG A 40 -1.04 1.15 -26.61
C ARG A 40 -0.84 0.88 -25.11
N GLN A 41 0.34 0.36 -24.77
CA GLN A 41 0.74 0.09 -23.39
C GLN A 41 1.81 1.07 -22.92
N LYS A 42 1.80 1.36 -21.61
CA LYS A 42 2.82 2.18 -20.95
C LYS A 42 3.34 1.47 -19.71
N LYS A 43 4.66 1.46 -19.51
CA LYS A 43 5.28 1.02 -18.25
C LYS A 43 5.20 2.17 -17.24
N ILE A 44 4.56 1.93 -16.10
CA ILE A 44 4.42 2.90 -15.01
C ILE A 44 5.29 2.43 -13.85
N ARG A 45 6.20 3.28 -13.39
CA ARG A 45 7.00 3.04 -12.19
C ARG A 45 6.10 3.11 -10.96
N ALA A 46 6.15 2.08 -10.13
CA ALA A 46 5.43 2.00 -8.87
C ALA A 46 6.39 1.53 -7.77
N LYS A 47 6.07 1.87 -6.52
CA LYS A 47 6.80 1.38 -5.35
C LYS A 47 5.92 0.44 -4.56
N VAL A 48 6.49 -0.68 -4.12
CA VAL A 48 5.82 -1.63 -3.23
C VAL A 48 5.56 -0.93 -1.89
N ALA A 49 4.30 -0.99 -1.45
CA ALA A 49 3.85 -0.36 -0.21
C ALA A 49 3.07 -1.36 0.63
N ARG A 50 2.98 -1.07 1.93
CA ARG A 50 2.24 -1.92 2.87
C ARG A 50 0.77 -2.00 2.49
N TYR A 51 0.17 -3.14 2.81
CA TYR A 51 -1.28 -3.32 2.80
C TYR A 51 -1.79 -3.44 4.24
N PRO A 52 -2.87 -2.71 4.63
CA PRO A 52 -3.52 -1.63 3.89
C PRO A 52 -2.61 -0.38 3.75
N TYR A 53 -2.88 0.43 2.71
CA TYR A 53 -2.13 1.67 2.45
C TYR A 53 -2.61 2.78 3.39
N ASN A 54 -1.87 3.02 4.48
CA ASN A 54 -2.17 4.05 5.46
C ASN A 54 -0.91 4.49 6.23
N ASN A 55 -1.06 5.57 7.01
CA ASN A 55 -0.01 6.16 7.84
C ASN A 55 -0.25 5.92 9.34
N VAL A 56 -1.06 4.91 9.69
CA VAL A 56 -1.32 4.57 11.10
C VAL A 56 -0.34 3.50 11.58
N LEU A 57 0.01 3.57 12.86
CA LEU A 57 0.81 2.55 13.53
C LEU A 57 0.10 1.19 13.42
N ARG A 58 0.86 0.10 13.25
CA ARG A 58 0.29 -1.25 13.36
C ARG A 58 0.25 -1.63 14.84
N ASN A 59 -0.84 -2.27 15.24
CA ASN A 59 -0.99 -2.76 16.61
C ASN A 59 0.17 -3.70 17.00
N GLU A 60 0.64 -4.54 16.07
CA GLU A 60 1.73 -5.49 16.31
C GLU A 60 3.08 -4.83 16.67
N SER A 61 3.29 -3.58 16.24
CA SER A 61 4.53 -2.84 16.47
C SER A 61 4.35 -1.70 17.47
N THR A 62 3.18 -1.59 18.11
CA THR A 62 2.86 -0.51 19.04
C THR A 62 2.97 -1.02 20.47
N ASP A 63 3.86 -0.42 21.26
CA ASP A 63 3.93 -0.71 22.69
C ASP A 63 2.70 -0.15 23.40
N VAL A 64 1.91 -1.04 23.98
CA VAL A 64 0.69 -0.69 24.72
C VAL A 64 1.03 0.09 25.99
N ALA A 65 2.21 -0.13 26.60
CA ALA A 65 2.60 0.59 27.80
C ALA A 65 2.83 2.09 27.54
N ALA A 66 3.18 2.46 26.30
CA ALA A 66 3.38 3.84 25.88
C ALA A 66 2.07 4.56 25.50
N LEU A 67 0.95 3.85 25.39
CA LEU A 67 -0.34 4.46 25.05
C LEU A 67 -0.94 5.19 26.26
N PRO A 68 -1.69 6.29 26.05
CA PRO A 68 -2.41 6.95 27.12
C PRO A 68 -3.40 5.97 27.75
N LYS A 69 -3.25 5.72 29.05
CA LYS A 69 -4.14 4.82 29.78
C LYS A 69 -5.50 5.48 29.91
N ALA A 70 -6.54 4.78 29.43
CA ALA A 70 -7.91 5.23 29.64
C ALA A 70 -8.18 5.34 31.15
N GLN A 71 -8.82 6.43 31.56
CA GLN A 71 -9.31 6.58 32.92
C GLN A 71 -10.37 5.48 33.15
N PRO A 72 -10.39 4.83 34.33
CA PRO A 72 -11.36 3.77 34.58
C PRO A 72 -12.78 4.30 34.35
N LEU A 73 -13.58 3.52 33.61
CA LEU A 73 -15.00 3.79 33.46
C LEU A 73 -15.64 3.75 34.85
N LYS A 74 -16.31 4.85 35.23
CA LYS A 74 -17.02 4.99 36.51
C LYS A 74 -18.18 4.01 36.62
#